data_AF-J4TWL3-F1
#
_entry.id   AF-J4TWL3-F1
#
_cell.length_a   1.000
_cell.length_b   1.000
_cell.length_c   1.000
_cell.angle_alpha   90.00
_cell.angle_beta   90.00
_cell.angle_gamma   90.00
#
_symmetry.space_group_name_H-M   'P 1'
#
loop_
_entity.id
_entity.type
_entity.pdbx_description
1 polymer ?
#
loop_
_entity_poly.entity_id
_entity_poly.type
_entity_poly.pdbx_seq_one_letter_code
_entity_poly.pdbx_strand_id
1 'polypeptide(L)'
;MIVKELVQQMIDEDGVISVEKCGNINIYWCFKNQTLQTLYDSSEKLKKQIQETESDIAISKRELEKTLETGRRKKFTVGQKSYSRDVLIEKRKKIQEEIKKKNTSLQKMESIRWDGAKIQENKQRVHLKKGQLEKITDNIEILVDYLYKKFFLQPEQIRKEFGIPEEFEELTDI
;
A
#
# COMPACT_ATOMS: atom_id res chain seq x y z
N MET A 1 58.02 -1.71 17.97
CA MET A 1 57.12 -0.60 18.34
C MET A 1 56.33 -0.98 19.61
N ILE A 2 57.03 -1.48 20.63
CA ILE A 2 56.42 -2.30 21.71
C ILE A 2 55.62 -1.44 22.70
N VAL A 3 56.11 -0.24 23.02
CA VAL A 3 55.46 0.64 24.00
C VAL A 3 54.11 1.15 23.48
N LYS A 4 53.99 1.43 22.17
CA LYS A 4 52.73 1.90 21.58
C LYS A 4 51.67 0.80 21.57
N GLU A 5 52.06 -0.42 21.21
CA GLU A 5 51.17 -1.59 21.24
C GLU A 5 50.73 -1.92 22.66
N LEU A 6 51.64 -1.87 23.63
CA LEU A 6 51.33 -2.11 25.04
C LEU A 6 50.36 -1.06 25.60
N VAL A 7 50.58 0.23 25.32
CA VAL A 7 49.67 1.30 25.74
C VAL A 7 48.29 1.14 25.08
N GLN A 8 48.24 0.73 23.82
CA GLN A 8 46.99 0.46 23.11
C GLN A 8 46.22 -0.71 23.76
N GLN A 9 46.91 -1.81 24.10
CA GLN A 9 46.31 -2.93 24.83
C GLN A 9 45.77 -2.52 26.20
N MET A 10 46.50 -1.68 26.95
CA MET A 10 46.05 -1.19 28.27
C MET A 10 44.84 -0.23 28.19
N ILE A 11 44.60 0.40 27.03
CA ILE A 11 43.40 1.20 26.77
C ILE A 11 42.23 0.29 26.41
N ASP A 12 42.45 -0.67 25.51
CA ASP A 12 41.39 -1.46 24.89
C ASP A 12 40.90 -2.62 25.78
N GLU A 13 41.79 -3.29 26.53
CA GLU A 13 41.43 -4.47 27.34
C GLU A 13 41.16 -4.13 28.81
N ASP A 14 42.04 -3.35 29.44
CA ASP A 14 41.97 -3.06 30.88
C ASP A 14 41.23 -1.74 31.19
N GLY A 15 41.10 -0.83 30.21
CA GLY A 15 40.49 0.49 30.40
C GLY A 15 41.17 1.34 31.48
N VAL A 16 42.41 1.02 31.84
CA VAL A 16 43.17 1.64 32.95
C VAL A 16 43.72 2.99 32.52
N ILE A 17 44.10 3.13 31.24
CA ILE A 17 44.66 4.36 30.68
C ILE A 17 43.61 5.04 29.83
N SER A 18 43.37 6.33 30.08
CA SER A 18 42.51 7.18 29.26
C SER A 18 43.32 8.06 28.32
N VAL A 19 42.67 8.40 27.21
CA VAL A 19 43.26 9.21 26.15
C VAL A 19 42.33 10.37 25.82
N GLU A 20 42.85 11.60 25.89
CA GLU A 20 42.25 12.77 25.24
C GLU A 20 43.11 13.16 24.06
N LYS A 21 42.40 13.62 23.04
CA LYS A 21 43.01 14.34 21.93
C LYS A 21 42.92 15.84 22.22
N CYS A 22 44.05 16.45 22.58
CA CYS A 22 44.18 17.91 22.66
C CYS A 22 44.88 18.44 21.40
N GLY A 23 44.07 18.88 20.43
CA GLY A 23 44.56 19.39 19.15
C GLY A 23 45.27 18.31 18.33
N ASN A 24 46.58 18.47 18.15
CA ASN A 24 47.42 17.55 17.36
C ASN A 24 48.15 16.50 18.20
N ILE A 25 47.95 16.48 19.53
CA ILE A 25 48.65 15.56 20.45
C ILE A 25 47.61 14.72 21.18
N ASN A 26 47.91 13.43 21.37
CA ASN A 26 47.18 12.53 22.24
C ASN A 26 47.85 12.51 23.61
N ILE A 27 47.10 12.83 24.66
CA ILE A 27 47.57 12.80 26.04
C ILE A 27 47.03 11.52 26.68
N TYR A 28 47.93 10.75 27.29
CA TYR A 28 47.61 9.50 27.98
C TYR A 28 47.75 9.73 29.48
N TRP A 29 46.72 9.44 30.27
CA TRP A 29 46.77 9.52 31.73
C TRP A 29 46.02 8.37 32.38
N CYS A 30 46.35 8.11 33.65
CA CYS A 30 45.69 7.10 34.47
C CYS A 30 45.68 7.59 35.91
N PHE A 31 44.50 7.62 36.55
CA PHE A 31 44.37 7.90 37.98
C PHE A 31 44.01 6.63 38.74
N LYS A 32 44.58 6.46 39.95
CA LYS A 32 44.35 5.28 40.80
C LYS A 32 42.86 4.98 41.08
N ASN A 33 42.02 6.01 41.13
CA ASN A 33 40.59 5.87 41.43
C ASN A 33 39.69 5.82 40.18
N GLN A 34 40.26 5.91 38.98
CA GLN A 34 39.49 6.01 37.75
C GLN A 34 38.66 4.74 37.47
N THR A 35 39.29 3.58 37.57
CA THR A 35 38.61 2.28 37.42
C THR A 35 37.49 2.12 38.45
N LEU A 36 37.74 2.49 39.70
CA LEU A 36 36.72 2.44 40.75
C LEU A 36 35.54 3.37 40.44
N GLN A 37 35.81 4.61 40.00
CA GLN A 37 34.77 5.57 39.66
C GLN A 37 33.92 5.10 38.47
N THR A 38 34.55 4.59 37.41
CA THR A 38 33.81 4.02 36.26
C THR A 38 32.95 2.81 36.65
N LEU A 39 33.42 1.97 37.58
CA LEU A 39 32.64 0.85 38.12
C LEU A 39 31.45 1.34 38.95
N TYR A 40 31.64 2.37 39.79
CA TYR A 40 30.55 2.99 40.55
C TYR A 40 29.50 3.63 39.62
N ASP A 41 29.94 4.41 38.62
CA ASP A 41 29.05 5.05 37.65
C ASP A 41 28.27 4.00 36.84
N SER A 42 28.93 2.90 36.44
CA SER A 42 28.29 1.79 35.75
C SER A 42 27.28 1.07 36.63
N SER A 43 27.62 0.85 37.91
CA SER A 43 26.71 0.26 38.90
C SER A 43 25.49 1.15 39.13
N GLU A 44 25.67 2.46 39.22
CA GLU A 44 24.56 3.41 39.41
C GLU A 44 23.67 3.47 38.16
N LYS A 45 24.26 3.49 36.95
CA LYS A 45 23.51 3.41 35.69
C LYS A 45 22.70 2.13 35.60
N LEU A 46 23.29 0.97 35.92
CA LEU A 46 22.58 -0.30 35.94
C LEU A 46 21.44 -0.31 36.96
N LYS A 47 21.65 0.26 38.16
CA LYS A 47 20.58 0.40 39.16
C LYS A 47 19.42 1.26 38.66
N LYS A 48 19.72 2.39 38.01
CA LYS A 48 18.69 3.25 37.39
C LYS A 48 17.92 2.51 36.30
N GLN A 49 18.61 1.81 35.41
CA GLN A 49 17.98 1.00 34.36
C GLN A 49 17.08 -0.10 34.91
N ILE A 50 17.51 -0.78 35.99
CA ILE A 50 16.68 -1.79 36.67
C ILE A 50 15.41 -1.13 37.22
N GLN A 51 15.52 0.00 37.91
CA GLN A 51 14.36 0.71 38.46
C GLN A 51 13.39 1.20 37.37
N GLU A 52 13.91 1.74 36.27
CA GLU A 52 13.10 2.15 35.11
C GLU A 52 12.37 0.93 34.51
N THR A 53 13.09 -0.17 34.29
CA THR A 53 12.51 -1.40 33.73
C THR A 53 11.46 -2.01 34.67
N GLU A 54 11.70 -2.01 35.97
CA GLU A 54 10.73 -2.48 36.97
C GLU A 54 9.46 -1.61 36.97
N SER A 55 9.62 -0.30 36.86
CA SER A 55 8.51 0.65 36.71
C SER A 55 7.70 0.37 35.43
N ASP A 56 8.37 0.20 34.30
CA ASP A 56 7.74 -0.08 33.01
C ASP A 56 6.98 -1.41 33.00
N ILE A 57 7.56 -2.44 33.63
CA ILE A 57 6.89 -3.73 33.83
C ILE A 57 5.64 -3.55 34.70
N ALA A 58 5.72 -2.76 35.78
CA ALA A 58 4.59 -2.52 36.66
C ALA A 58 3.46 -1.74 35.95
N ILE A 59 3.80 -0.74 35.13
CA ILE A 59 2.84 0.00 34.31
C ILE A 59 2.18 -0.93 33.29
N SER A 60 2.99 -1.70 32.55
CA SER A 60 2.49 -2.65 31.53
C SER A 60 1.58 -3.71 32.12
N LYS A 61 1.90 -4.23 33.33
CA LYS A 61 1.02 -5.18 34.04
C LYS A 61 -0.33 -4.54 34.40
N ARG A 62 -0.32 -3.31 34.94
CA ARG A 62 -1.56 -2.59 35.28
C ARG A 62 -2.42 -2.32 34.03
N GLU A 63 -1.80 -1.96 32.91
CA GLU A 63 -2.51 -1.75 31.65
C GLU A 63 -3.12 -3.05 31.09
N LEU A 64 -2.38 -4.16 31.20
CA LEU A 64 -2.86 -5.48 30.80
C LEU A 64 -4.07 -5.90 31.65
N GLU A 65 -3.98 -5.74 32.97
CA GLU A 65 -5.09 -6.03 33.90
C GLU A 65 -6.33 -5.18 33.57
N LYS A 66 -6.18 -3.86 33.41
CA LYS A 66 -7.27 -2.98 32.97
C LYS A 66 -7.89 -3.43 31.65
N THR A 67 -7.07 -3.86 30.68
CA THR A 67 -7.54 -4.31 29.36
C THR A 67 -8.30 -5.64 29.45
N LEU A 68 -7.83 -6.57 30.28
CA LEU A 68 -8.51 -7.83 30.55
C LEU A 68 -9.84 -7.60 31.28
N GLU A 69 -9.89 -6.64 32.21
CA GLU A 69 -11.10 -6.27 32.92
C GLU A 69 -12.11 -5.52 32.05
N THR A 70 -11.69 -4.67 31.12
CA THR A 70 -12.65 -3.80 30.41
C THR A 70 -13.09 -4.35 29.05
N GLY A 71 -12.16 -4.86 28.23
CA GLY A 71 -12.42 -5.06 26.80
C GLY A 71 -12.17 -6.46 26.26
N ARG A 72 -11.36 -7.28 26.94
CA ARG A 72 -10.92 -8.60 26.42
C ARG A 72 -11.30 -9.79 27.29
N ARG A 73 -12.42 -9.72 28.02
CA ARG A 73 -12.94 -10.86 28.78
C ARG A 73 -13.35 -12.01 27.84
N LYS A 74 -13.07 -13.25 28.25
CA LYS A 74 -13.52 -14.47 27.54
C LYS A 74 -15.05 -14.61 27.56
N LYS A 75 -15.68 -14.20 28.66
CA LYS A 75 -17.13 -14.15 28.83
C LYS A 75 -17.53 -12.77 29.36
N PHE A 76 -18.58 -12.20 28.81
CA PHE A 76 -19.11 -10.91 29.26
C PHE A 76 -20.64 -10.92 29.14
N THR A 77 -21.29 -10.14 29.99
CA THR A 77 -22.75 -10.06 30.03
C THR A 77 -23.16 -8.68 29.53
N VAL A 78 -24.07 -8.64 28.57
CA VAL A 78 -24.68 -7.40 28.07
C VAL A 78 -26.18 -7.51 28.32
N GLY A 79 -26.71 -6.68 29.20
CA GLY A 79 -28.08 -6.79 29.70
C GLY A 79 -28.28 -8.11 30.48
N GLN A 80 -29.23 -8.94 30.05
CA GLN A 80 -29.55 -10.24 30.67
C GLN A 80 -28.84 -11.43 30.01
N LYS A 81 -28.02 -11.22 28.97
CA LYS A 81 -27.42 -12.31 28.18
C LYS A 81 -25.91 -12.38 28.37
N SER A 82 -25.41 -13.58 28.65
CA SER A 82 -23.98 -13.88 28.70
C SER A 82 -23.48 -14.33 27.34
N TYR A 83 -22.37 -13.75 26.89
CA TYR A 83 -21.73 -14.04 25.62
C TYR A 83 -20.31 -14.55 25.85
N SER A 84 -19.90 -15.51 25.01
CA SER A 84 -18.50 -15.92 24.88
C SER A 84 -17.87 -15.20 23.69
N ARG A 85 -16.71 -14.58 23.92
CA ARG A 85 -15.96 -13.84 22.91
C ARG A 85 -15.56 -14.75 21.75
N ASP A 86 -15.08 -15.96 22.04
CA ASP A 86 -14.59 -16.89 21.01
C ASP A 86 -15.73 -17.29 20.05
N VAL A 87 -16.92 -17.57 20.60
CA VAL A 87 -18.12 -17.88 19.81
C VAL A 87 -18.54 -16.69 18.94
N LEU A 88 -18.49 -15.46 19.47
CA LEU A 88 -18.83 -14.25 18.71
C LEU A 88 -17.81 -13.94 17.62
N ILE A 89 -16.51 -14.14 17.88
CA ILE A 89 -15.46 -13.98 16.87
C ILE A 89 -15.68 -14.98 15.74
N GLU A 90 -15.95 -16.24 16.06
CA GLU A 90 -16.21 -17.27 15.07
C GLU A 90 -17.47 -16.97 14.25
N LYS A 91 -18.56 -16.54 14.91
CA LYS A 91 -19.78 -16.11 14.23
C LYS A 91 -19.53 -14.92 13.30
N ARG A 92 -18.74 -13.92 13.74
CA ARG A 92 -18.35 -12.77 12.92
C ARG A 92 -17.56 -13.21 11.68
N LYS A 93 -16.60 -14.13 11.83
CA LYS A 93 -15.83 -14.68 10.70
C LYS A 93 -16.74 -15.33 9.68
N LYS A 94 -17.65 -16.21 10.12
CA LYS A 94 -18.62 -16.88 9.24
C LYS A 94 -19.50 -15.89 8.48
N ILE A 95 -20.05 -14.88 9.18
CA ILE A 95 -20.87 -13.84 8.54
C ILE A 95 -20.04 -13.05 7.52
N GLN A 96 -18.80 -12.71 7.84
CA GLN A 96 -17.92 -11.98 6.93
C GLN A 96 -17.60 -12.80 5.66
N GLU A 97 -17.39 -14.11 5.80
CA GLU A 97 -17.21 -15.01 4.66
C GLU A 97 -18.48 -15.12 3.81
N GLU A 98 -19.66 -15.21 4.42
CA GLU A 98 -20.93 -15.23 3.71
C GLU A 98 -21.18 -13.92 2.95
N ILE A 99 -20.92 -12.77 3.56
CA ILE A 99 -21.01 -11.46 2.91
C ILE A 99 -20.07 -11.42 1.69
N LYS A 100 -18.83 -11.90 1.85
CA LYS A 100 -17.87 -11.95 0.74
C LYS A 100 -18.38 -12.84 -0.40
N LYS A 101 -18.92 -14.02 -0.11
CA LYS A 101 -19.50 -14.94 -1.10
C LYS A 101 -20.73 -14.34 -1.80
N LYS A 102 -21.61 -13.65 -1.06
CA LYS A 102 -22.78 -12.97 -1.63
C LYS A 102 -22.37 -11.80 -2.52
N ASN A 103 -21.40 -10.98 -2.09
CA ASN A 103 -20.90 -9.86 -2.89
C ASN A 103 -20.25 -10.33 -4.19
N THR A 104 -19.44 -11.39 -4.17
CA THR A 104 -18.85 -11.91 -5.42
C THR A 104 -19.92 -12.46 -6.35
N SER A 105 -20.98 -13.07 -5.82
CA SER A 105 -22.12 -13.54 -6.60
C SER A 105 -22.92 -12.36 -7.19
N LEU A 106 -23.14 -11.30 -6.42
CA LEU A 106 -23.79 -10.08 -6.89
C LEU A 106 -22.98 -9.39 -7.98
N GLN A 107 -21.66 -9.25 -7.82
CA GLN A 107 -20.80 -8.65 -8.85
C GLN A 107 -20.85 -9.43 -10.17
N LYS A 108 -20.84 -10.76 -10.11
CA LYS A 108 -21.03 -11.60 -11.30
C LYS A 108 -22.38 -11.32 -11.95
N MET A 109 -23.45 -11.24 -11.16
CA MET A 109 -24.78 -10.93 -11.68
C MET A 109 -24.86 -9.50 -12.24
N GLU A 110 -24.27 -8.50 -11.60
CA GLU A 110 -24.21 -7.11 -12.07
C GLU A 110 -23.50 -6.97 -13.41
N SER A 111 -22.46 -7.77 -13.67
CA SER A 111 -21.77 -7.78 -14.96
C SER A 111 -22.67 -8.25 -16.10
N ILE A 112 -23.59 -9.18 -15.82
CA ILE A 112 -24.52 -9.77 -16.81
C ILE A 112 -25.83 -8.98 -16.87
N ARG A 113 -26.22 -8.32 -15.78
CA ARG A 113 -27.48 -7.60 -15.68
C ARG A 113 -27.45 -6.35 -16.56
N TRP A 114 -28.31 -6.37 -17.56
CA TRP A 114 -28.68 -5.22 -18.37
C TRP A 114 -29.74 -4.42 -17.61
N ASP A 115 -29.31 -3.30 -17.05
CA ASP A 115 -30.21 -2.33 -16.44
C ASP A 115 -30.71 -1.33 -17.49
N GLY A 116 -31.85 -0.69 -17.25
CA GLY A 116 -32.41 0.34 -18.15
C GLY A 116 -31.40 1.43 -18.47
N ALA A 117 -30.62 1.85 -17.46
CA ALA A 117 -29.55 2.83 -17.63
C ALA A 117 -28.41 2.33 -18.55
N LYS A 118 -27.94 1.08 -18.38
CA LYS A 118 -26.91 0.48 -19.25
C LYS A 118 -27.40 0.30 -20.68
N ILE A 119 -28.66 -0.08 -20.85
CA ILE A 119 -29.28 -0.21 -22.17
C ILE A 119 -29.34 1.16 -22.84
N GLN A 120 -29.76 2.19 -22.12
CA GLN A 120 -29.84 3.56 -22.65
C GLN A 120 -28.46 4.10 -23.01
N GLU A 121 -27.45 3.91 -22.15
CA GLU A 121 -26.06 4.28 -22.43
C GLU A 121 -25.54 3.55 -23.68
N ASN A 122 -25.78 2.24 -23.79
CA ASN A 122 -25.36 1.48 -24.96
C ASN A 122 -26.07 1.96 -26.24
N LYS A 123 -27.37 2.27 -26.17
CA LYS A 123 -28.12 2.86 -27.29
C LYS A 123 -27.54 4.20 -27.71
N GLN A 124 -27.25 5.10 -26.77
CA GLN A 124 -26.62 6.39 -27.06
C GLN A 124 -25.24 6.22 -27.70
N ARG A 125 -24.44 5.27 -27.21
CA ARG A 125 -23.13 4.95 -27.77
C ARG A 125 -23.22 4.42 -29.20
N VAL A 126 -24.17 3.54 -29.48
CA VAL A 126 -24.42 3.02 -30.83
C VAL A 126 -24.87 4.16 -31.74
N HIS A 127 -25.78 5.01 -31.30
CA HIS A 127 -26.24 6.18 -32.06
C HIS A 127 -25.10 7.17 -32.37
N LEU A 128 -24.22 7.44 -31.41
CA LEU A 128 -23.06 8.29 -31.63
C LEU A 128 -22.11 7.69 -32.68
N LYS A 129 -21.84 6.38 -32.59
CA LYS A 129 -21.00 5.68 -33.56
C LYS A 129 -21.62 5.65 -34.96
N LYS A 130 -22.94 5.50 -35.07
CA LYS A 130 -23.68 5.62 -36.34
C LYS A 130 -23.43 6.98 -36.99
N GLY A 131 -23.67 8.07 -36.26
CA GLY A 131 -23.45 9.42 -36.80
C GLY A 131 -21.97 9.73 -37.10
N GLN A 132 -21.02 9.07 -36.42
CA GLN A 132 -19.60 9.14 -36.80
C GLN A 132 -19.31 8.39 -38.09
N LEU A 133 -19.91 7.21 -38.28
CA LEU A 133 -19.72 6.41 -39.48
C LEU A 133 -20.30 7.11 -40.71
N GLU A 134 -21.52 7.65 -40.62
CA GLU A 134 -22.16 8.44 -41.69
C GLU A 134 -21.27 9.61 -42.13
N LYS A 135 -20.73 10.38 -41.18
CA LYS A 135 -19.77 11.47 -41.48
C LYS A 135 -18.50 10.98 -42.15
N ILE A 136 -17.97 9.83 -41.74
CA ILE A 136 -16.77 9.25 -42.36
C ILE A 136 -17.10 8.80 -43.78
N THR A 137 -18.25 8.18 -44.00
CA THR A 137 -18.75 7.80 -45.33
C THR A 137 -18.87 9.02 -46.24
N ASP A 138 -19.52 10.10 -45.79
CA ASP A 138 -19.63 11.35 -46.55
C ASP A 138 -18.26 11.94 -46.88
N ASN A 139 -17.34 11.95 -45.90
CA ASN A 139 -15.98 12.44 -46.11
C ASN A 139 -15.21 11.61 -47.14
N ILE A 140 -15.39 10.30 -47.16
CA ILE A 140 -14.77 9.42 -48.16
C ILE A 140 -15.28 9.79 -49.56
N GLU A 141 -16.60 9.97 -49.72
CA GLU A 141 -17.20 10.36 -51.00
C GLU A 141 -16.70 11.74 -51.49
N ILE A 142 -16.60 12.71 -50.58
CA ILE A 142 -16.03 14.05 -50.87
C ILE A 142 -14.57 13.93 -51.32
N LEU A 143 -13.77 13.07 -50.68
CA LEU A 143 -12.38 12.87 -51.05
C LEU A 143 -12.23 12.20 -52.42
N VAL A 144 -13.08 11.21 -52.73
CA VAL A 144 -13.12 10.56 -54.05
C VAL A 144 -13.45 11.59 -55.14
N ASP A 145 -14.48 12.42 -54.94
CA ASP A 145 -14.86 13.48 -55.87
C ASP A 145 -13.75 14.55 -56.02
N TYR A 146 -13.10 14.92 -54.93
CA TYR A 146 -11.97 15.86 -54.97
C TYR A 146 -10.78 15.32 -55.78
N LEU A 147 -10.41 14.05 -55.56
CA LEU A 147 -9.32 13.40 -56.28
C LEU A 147 -9.63 13.27 -57.77
N TYR A 148 -10.88 12.95 -58.12
CA TYR A 148 -11.35 12.96 -59.51
C TYR A 148 -11.23 14.35 -60.13
N LYS A 149 -11.76 15.40 -59.47
CA LYS A 149 -11.77 16.77 -60.01
C LYS A 149 -10.39 17.41 -60.13
N LYS A 150 -9.49 17.15 -59.19
CA LYS A 150 -8.17 17.80 -59.13
C LYS A 150 -7.10 17.05 -59.91
N PHE A 151 -7.14 15.72 -59.91
CA PHE A 151 -6.08 14.88 -60.47
C PHE A 151 -6.54 14.02 -61.64
N PHE A 152 -7.81 14.12 -62.06
CA PHE A 152 -8.40 13.37 -63.18
C PHE A 152 -8.30 11.84 -63.01
N LEU A 153 -8.27 11.37 -61.76
CA LEU A 153 -8.24 9.95 -61.40
C LEU A 153 -9.65 9.38 -61.43
N GLN A 154 -9.89 8.31 -62.20
CA GLN A 154 -11.21 7.69 -62.28
C GLN A 154 -11.66 7.17 -60.90
N PRO A 155 -12.91 7.43 -60.47
CA PRO A 155 -13.41 7.00 -59.16
C PRO A 155 -13.29 5.50 -58.92
N GLU A 156 -13.50 4.69 -59.97
CA GLU A 156 -13.38 3.23 -59.95
C GLU A 156 -11.96 2.76 -59.60
N GLN A 157 -10.94 3.45 -60.13
CA GLN A 157 -9.54 3.16 -59.85
C GLN A 157 -9.20 3.54 -58.40
N ILE A 158 -9.67 4.70 -57.93
CA ILE A 158 -9.48 5.13 -56.53
C ILE A 158 -10.10 4.11 -55.58
N ARG A 159 -11.37 3.73 -55.80
CA ARG A 159 -12.06 2.77 -54.95
C ARG A 159 -11.36 1.42 -54.92
N LYS A 160 -10.92 0.91 -56.08
CA LYS A 160 -10.18 -0.36 -56.18
C LYS A 160 -8.84 -0.33 -55.42
N GLU A 161 -8.06 0.74 -55.55
CA GLU A 161 -6.76 0.87 -54.89
C GLU A 161 -6.88 1.04 -53.37
N PHE A 162 -7.91 1.77 -52.90
CA PHE A 162 -8.15 1.98 -51.47
C PHE A 162 -9.04 0.90 -50.82
N GLY A 163 -9.52 -0.08 -51.59
CA GLY A 163 -10.43 -1.12 -51.09
C GLY A 163 -11.77 -0.58 -50.61
N ILE A 164 -12.25 0.52 -51.19
CA ILE A 164 -13.53 1.16 -50.86
C ILE A 164 -14.63 0.45 -51.65
N PRO A 165 -15.74 0.03 -51.01
CA PRO A 165 -16.87 -0.56 -51.72
C PRO A 165 -17.53 0.45 -52.68
N GLU A 166 -18.22 -0.06 -53.70
CA GLU A 166 -18.94 0.78 -54.68
C GLU A 166 -20.10 1.52 -54.03
N GLU A 167 -20.82 0.87 -53.11
CA GLU A 167 -21.87 1.46 -52.30
C GLU A 167 -21.66 1.11 -50.83
N PHE A 168 -21.87 2.09 -49.94
CA PHE A 168 -21.92 1.85 -48.51
C PHE A 168 -23.35 1.42 -48.13
N GLU A 169 -23.47 0.38 -47.29
CA GLU A 169 -24.78 -0.02 -46.75
C GLU A 169 -25.36 1.12 -45.89
N GLU A 170 -26.62 1.50 -46.18
CA GLU A 170 -27.35 2.45 -45.34
C GLU A 170 -27.64 1.81 -43.98
N LEU A 171 -27.13 2.43 -42.92
CA LEU A 171 -27.44 2.02 -41.55
C LEU A 171 -28.86 2.49 -41.17
N THR A 172 -29.89 1.77 -41.61
CA THR A 172 -31.29 2.03 -41.20
C THR A 172 -31.50 1.80 -39.69
N ASP A 173 -32.51 2.46 -39.11
CA ASP A 173 -32.73 2.54 -37.67
C ASP A 173 -32.88 1.18 -36.95
N ILE A 174 -32.24 1.07 -35.77
CA ILE A 174 -32.38 -0.01 -34.78
C ILE A 174 -33.12 0.52 -33.56
#